data_AF-A0A964CWV0-F1
#
_entry.id   AF-A0A964CWV0-F1
#
_cell.length_a   1.000
_cell.length_b   1.000
_cell.length_c   1.000
_cell.angle_alpha   90.00
_cell.angle_beta   90.00
_cell.angle_gamma   90.00
#
_symmetry.space_group_name_H-M   'P 1'
#
loop_
_entity.id
_entity.type
_entity.pdbx_description
1 polymer ?
#
loop_
_entity_poly.entity_id
_entity_poly.type
_entity_poly.pdbx_seq_one_letter_code
_entity_poly.pdbx_strand_id
1 'polypeptide(L)' 'MNSCPCCSSQLLRHARHNRVYWFCSRCWQEMPDLSEMILGNSLRTHKQEGLVKLTGLTPKARILDSVGIA' A
#
# COMPACT_ATOMS: atom_id res chain seq x y z
N MET A 1 -10.03 -13.41 12.51
CA MET A 1 -8.57 -13.27 12.68
C MET A 1 -8.07 -12.36 11.57
N ASN A 2 -7.49 -11.23 11.94
CA ASN A 2 -6.91 -10.24 11.04
C ASN A 2 -5.50 -10.69 10.63
N SER A 3 -5.34 -11.03 9.36
CA SER A 3 -4.11 -11.59 8.79
C SER A 3 -3.36 -10.53 7.99
N CYS A 4 -2.04 -10.57 8.05
CA CYS A 4 -1.18 -9.67 7.29
C CYS A 4 -1.30 -9.97 5.78
N PRO A 5 -1.60 -8.98 4.93
CA PRO A 5 -1.67 -9.19 3.48
C PRO A 5 -0.29 -9.50 2.85
N CYS A 6 0.80 -9.19 3.54
CA CYS A 6 2.16 -9.41 3.02
C CYS A 6 2.71 -10.81 3.32
N CYS A 7 2.35 -11.41 4.46
CA CYS A 7 2.95 -12.68 4.92
C CYS A 7 1.98 -13.64 5.59
N SER A 8 0.67 -13.33 5.56
CA SER A 8 -0.41 -14.16 6.14
C SER A 8 -0.28 -14.44 7.64
N SER A 9 0.62 -13.77 8.36
CA SER A 9 0.75 -13.91 9.82
C SER A 9 -0.37 -13.17 10.54
N GLN A 10 -0.63 -13.57 11.79
CA GLN A 10 -1.55 -12.87 12.67
C GLN A 10 -1.08 -11.43 12.91
N LEU A 11 -2.00 -10.47 12.79
CA LEU A 11 -1.74 -9.07 13.16
C LEU A 11 -2.07 -8.83 14.64
N LEU A 12 -1.24 -8.01 15.29
CA LEU A 12 -1.37 -7.62 16.68
C LEU A 12 -2.04 -6.26 16.79
N ARG A 13 -2.95 -6.10 17.76
CA ARG A 13 -3.63 -4.83 18.02
C ARG A 13 -2.78 -3.99 18.95
N HIS A 14 -2.26 -2.87 18.48
CA HIS A 14 -1.41 -1.95 19.26
C HIS A 14 -2.14 -0.63 19.50
N ALA A 15 -1.79 0.06 20.58
CA ALA A 15 -2.30 1.39 20.89
C ALA A 15 -1.14 2.37 21.10
N ARG A 16 -1.13 3.49 20.37
CA ARG A 16 -0.13 4.56 20.52
C ARG A 16 -0.75 5.92 20.26
N HIS A 17 -0.40 6.93 21.05
CA HIS A 17 -0.82 8.32 20.86
C HIS A 17 -2.33 8.48 20.57
N ASN A 18 -3.16 7.84 21.39
CA ASN A 18 -4.63 7.86 21.30
C ASN A 18 -5.21 7.23 20.03
N ARG A 19 -4.46 6.37 19.34
CA ARG A 19 -4.95 5.59 18.19
C ARG A 19 -4.65 4.11 18.38
N VAL A 20 -5.54 3.28 17.85
CA VAL A 20 -5.38 1.83 17.81
C VAL A 20 -5.11 1.43 16.36
N TYR A 21 -4.08 0.62 16.15
CA TYR A 21 -3.64 0.19 14.83
C TYR A 21 -3.23 -1.29 14.83
N TRP A 22 -3.14 -1.86 13.63
CA TRP A 22 -2.66 -3.23 13.45
C TRP A 22 -1.16 -3.24 13.17
N PHE A 23 -0.43 -4.12 13.82
CA PHE A 23 1.01 -4.28 13.63
C PHE A 23 1.35 -5.72 13.25
N CYS A 24 2.20 -5.87 12.23
CA CYS A 24 2.73 -7.16 11.85
C CYS A 24 4.12 -7.36 12.46
N SER A 25 4.27 -8.34 13.35
CA SER A 25 5.57 -8.68 13.96
C SER A 25 6.54 -9.37 13.01
N ARG A 26 6.06 -9.93 11.89
CA ARG A 26 6.92 -10.56 10.86
C ARG A 26 7.46 -9.53 9.87
N CYS A 27 6.62 -8.60 9.43
CA CYS A 27 7.00 -7.53 8.51
C CYS A 27 7.58 -6.29 9.22
N TRP A 28 7.41 -6.19 10.54
CA TRP A 28 7.80 -5.03 11.36
C TRP A 28 7.19 -3.71 10.88
N GLN A 29 5.95 -3.78 10.41
CA GLN A 29 5.23 -2.65 9.82
C GLN A 29 3.84 -2.51 10.42
N GLU A 30 3.39 -1.26 10.50
CA GLU A 30 1.99 -0.90 10.75
C GLU A 30 1.16 -1.28 9.52
N MET A 31 0.10 -2.05 9.75
CA MET A 31 -0.82 -2.48 8.71
C MET A 31 -2.05 -1.56 8.69
N PRO A 32 -2.42 -1.05 7.50
CA PRO A 32 -3.62 -0.25 7.36
C PRO A 32 -4.88 -1.10 7.54
N ASP A 33 -5.97 -0.46 7.96
CA ASP A 33 -7.29 -1.07 7.89
C ASP A 33 -7.76 -1.07 6.43
N LEU A 34 -7.77 -2.25 5.81
CA LEU A 34 -8.17 -2.40 4.41
C LEU A 34 -9.65 -2.04 4.19
N SER A 35 -10.51 -2.20 5.21
CA SER A 35 -11.91 -1.79 5.10
C SER A 35 -12.05 -0.27 5.02
N GLU A 36 -11.23 0.47 5.77
CA GLU A 36 -11.17 1.93 5.69
C GLU A 36 -10.64 2.40 4.33
N MET A 37 -9.61 1.74 3.79
CA MET A 37 -9.06 2.06 2.47
C MET A 37 -10.06 1.82 1.33
N ILE A 38 -10.79 0.70 1.36
CA ILE A 38 -11.74 0.37 0.28
C ILE A 38 -12.97 1.29 0.34
N LEU A 39 -13.52 1.54 1.53
CA LEU A 39 -14.73 2.35 1.68
C LEU A 39 -14.47 3.85 1.48
N GLY A 40 -13.30 4.34 1.91
CA GLY A 40 -12.89 5.73 1.72
C GLY A 40 -12.71 6.12 0.26
N ASN A 41 -12.38 5.16 -0.61
CA ASN A 41 -12.27 5.39 -2.05
C ASN A 41 -13.65 5.51 -2.73
N SER A 42 -14.66 4.74 -2.29
CA SER A 42 -16.02 4.82 -2.87
C SER A 42 -16.71 6.16 -2.58
N LEU A 43 -16.46 6.79 -1.43
CA LEU A 43 -17.05 8.09 -1.10
C LEU A 43 -16.41 9.27 -1.85
N ARG A 44 -15.23 9.08 -2.46
CA ARG A 44 -14.53 10.10 -3.25
C ARG A 44 -14.91 10.13 -4.73
N THR A 45 -15.65 9.14 -5.22
CA THR A 45 -15.94 8.99 -6.66
C THR A 45 -17.09 9.87 -7.17
N HIS A 46 -17.81 10.61 -6.33
CA HIS A 46 -18.92 11.49 -6.79
C HIS A 46 -18.57 12.97 -7.02
N LYS A 47 -17.29 13.37 -7.01
CA LYS A 47 -16.86 14.73 -7.39
C LYS A 47 -15.49 14.79 -8.07
N GLN A 48 -15.25 13.97 -9.09
CA GLN A 48 -14.13 14.17 -10.02
C GLN A 48 -14.60 14.05 -11.48
N GLU A 49 -15.53 14.94 -11.87
CA GLU A 49 -15.76 15.35 -13.26
C GLU A 49 -14.56 16.20 -13.74
N GLY A 50 -13.39 15.58 -13.84
CA GLY A 50 -12.14 16.26 -14.15
C GLY A 50 -11.06 15.23 -14.50
N LEU A 51 -11.19 14.67 -15.69
CA LEU A 51 -10.27 13.71 -16.31
C LEU A 51 -8.81 14.19 -16.17
N VAL A 52 -8.06 13.61 -15.23
CA VAL A 52 -6.59 13.78 -15.17
C VAL A 52 -6.03 13.03 -16.37
N LYS A 53 -5.50 13.75 -17.35
CA LYS A 53 -4.78 13.16 -18.48
C LYS A 53 -3.56 12.41 -17.91
N LEU A 54 -3.63 11.08 -17.90
CA LEU A 54 -2.50 10.20 -17.63
C LEU A 54 -1.55 10.22 -18.84
N THR A 55 -0.92 11.36 -19.09
CA THR A 55 0.21 11.47 -20.02
C THR A 55 1.46 11.61 -19.17
N GLY A 56 2.13 10.49 -18.85
CA GLY A 56 3.41 10.55 -18.13
C GLY A 56 3.93 9.28 -17.46
N LEU A 57 3.20 8.15 -17.47
CA LEU A 57 3.77 6.87 -17.02
C LEU A 57 4.51 6.19 -18.17
N THR A 58 5.69 6.69 -18.53
CA THR A 58 6.68 5.84 -19.19
C THR A 58 7.33 4.99 -18.11
N PRO A 59 7.19 3.65 -18.10
CA PRO A 59 8.01 2.81 -17.25
C PRO A 59 9.44 2.95 -17.78
N LYS A 60 10.33 3.54 -16.98
CA LYS A 60 11.77 3.44 -17.26
C LYS A 60 12.17 1.99 -16.95
N ALA A 61 11.93 1.11 -17.92
CA ALA A 61 12.49 -0.22 -17.93
C ALA A 61 14.01 -0.04 -17.94
N ARG A 62 14.62 -0.22 -16.77
CA ARG A 62 16.06 -0.29 -16.61
C ARG A 62 16.45 -1.66 -17.19
N ILE A 63 16.76 -1.68 -18.48
CA ILE A 63 17.49 -2.81 -19.07
C ILE A 63 18.76 -2.96 -18.23
N LEU A 64 18.97 -4.17 -17.69
CA LEU A 64 20.22 -4.57 -17.08
C LEU A 64 21.07 -5.14 -18.22
N ASP A 65 21.77 -4.28 -18.93
CA ASP A 65 22.78 -4.64 -19.91
C ASP A 65 24.13 -4.85 -19.19
N SER A 66 24.47 -6.14 -19.07
CA SER A 66 25.79 -6.75 -19.27
C SER A 66 27.04 -5.95 -18.84
N VAL A 67 27.59 -6.27 -17.67
CA VAL A 67 29.01 -5.99 -17.38
C VAL A 67 29.86 -7.03 -18.10
N GLY A 68 30.33 -6.68 -19.29
CA GLY A 68 31.52 -7.26 -19.92
C GLY A 68 32.63 -6.23 -19.87
N ILE A 69 33.61 -6.42 -18.99
CA ILE A 69 34.86 -5.65 -18.98
C ILE A 69 35.98 -6.66 -19.21
N ALA A 70 36.70 -6.39 -20.30
CA ALA A 70 38.05 -6.80 -20.71
C ALA A 70 38.75 -7.95 -19.96
#